data_AF-A0A2M7NX91-F1
#
_entry.id   AF-A0A2M7NX91-F1
#
_cell.length_a   1.000
_cell.length_b   1.000
_cell.length_c   1.000
_cell.angle_alpha   90.00
_cell.angle_beta   90.00
_cell.angle_gamma   90.00
#
_symmetry.space_group_name_H-M   'P 1'
#
loop_
_entity.id
_entity.type
_entity.pdbx_description
1 polymer ?
#
loop_
_entity_poly.entity_id
_entity_poly.type
_entity_poly.pdbx_seq_one_letter_code
_entity_poly.pdbx_strand_id
1 'polypeptide(L)' 'MRLDKLTLKAQEAMAEMQDIARRLEHQRLDGEHLLLALLSQKDGIAPALIETSGGNPGEISRSLETALAAQAKVSG' A
#
# COMPACT_ATOMS: atom_id res chain seq x y z
N MET A 1 -14.48 10.68 1.74
CA MET A 1 -13.79 10.46 3.03
C MET A 1 -13.35 11.80 3.62
N ARG A 2 -13.26 11.90 4.96
CA ARG A 2 -12.67 13.05 5.66
C ARG A 2 -11.15 12.85 5.83
N LEU A 3 -10.39 13.04 4.75
CA LEU A 3 -8.93 12.84 4.75
C LEU A 3 -8.22 13.79 5.71
N ASP A 4 -8.80 14.97 5.94
CA ASP A 4 -8.34 15.98 6.90
C ASP A 4 -8.33 15.50 8.36
N LYS A 5 -8.97 14.37 8.66
CA LYS A 5 -9.00 13.74 9.99
C LYS A 5 -7.95 12.63 10.18
N LEU A 6 -7.24 12.26 9.12
CA LEU A 6 -6.16 11.28 9.19
C LEU A 6 -4.85 11.96 9.59
N THR A 7 -3.91 11.18 10.13
CA THR A 7 -2.55 11.67 10.31
C THR A 7 -1.91 12.01 8.96
N LEU A 8 -0.89 12.87 8.95
CA LEU A 8 -0.20 13.25 7.71
C LEU A 8 0.30 12.02 6.94
N LYS A 9 0.93 11.06 7.63
CA LYS A 9 1.41 9.81 7.04
C LYS A 9 0.27 8.96 6.46
N ALA A 10 -0.88 8.90 7.12
CA ALA A 10 -2.03 8.18 6.56
C ALA A 10 -2.60 8.89 5.32
N GLN A 11 -2.60 10.23 5.28
CA GLN A 11 -2.98 10.97 4.07
C GLN A 11 -2.00 10.72 2.91
N GLU A 12 -0.69 10.70 3.18
CA GLU A 12 0.35 10.33 2.21
C GLU A 12 0.12 8.91 1.68
N ALA A 13 -0.22 7.94 2.54
CA ALA A 13 -0.50 6.57 2.12
C ALA A 13 -1.74 6.47 1.23
N MET A 14 -2.78 7.26 1.50
CA MET A 14 -3.98 7.35 0.67
C MET A 14 -3.70 7.94 -0.73
N ALA A 15 -2.70 8.82 -0.84
CA ALA A 15 -2.24 9.32 -2.14
C ALA A 15 -1.40 8.24 -2.85
N GLU A 16 -0.42 7.67 -2.17
CA GLU A 16 0.47 6.64 -2.74
C GLU A 16 -0.30 5.39 -3.20
N MET A 17 -1.34 4.95 -2.48
CA MET A 17 -2.14 3.80 -2.92
C MET A 17 -2.83 4.05 -4.27
N GLN A 18 -3.22 5.30 -4.56
CA GLN A 18 -3.80 5.68 -5.84
C GLN A 18 -2.75 5.67 -6.93
N ASP A 19 -1.52 6.10 -6.61
CA ASP A 19 -0.39 6.09 -7.53
C ASP A 19 0.01 4.66 -7.89
N ILE A 20 0.04 3.76 -6.90
CA ILE A 20 0.27 2.33 -7.10
C ILE A 20 -0.80 1.74 -8.03
N ALA A 21 -2.09 1.95 -7.73
CA ALA A 21 -3.17 1.41 -8.55
C ALA A 21 -3.13 1.95 -10.00
N ARG A 22 -2.85 3.24 -10.17
CA ARG A 22 -2.68 3.86 -11.50
C ARG A 22 -1.51 3.25 -12.27
N ARG A 23 -0.35 3.07 -11.63
CA ARG A 23 0.83 2.43 -12.23
C ARG A 23 0.59 0.99 -12.64
N LEU A 24 -0.26 0.29 -11.91
CA LEU A 24 -0.61 -1.11 -12.16
C LEU A 24 -1.84 -1.26 -13.07
N GLU A 25 -2.44 -0.15 -13.52
CA GLU A 25 -3.64 -0.15 -14.37
C GLU A 25 -4.84 -0.86 -13.72
N HIS A 26 -4.94 -0.74 -12.39
CA HIS A 26 -6.04 -1.27 -11.61
C HIS A 26 -7.16 -0.22 -11.49
N GLN A 27 -8.37 -0.58 -11.90
CA GLN A 27 -9.53 0.32 -11.80
C GLN A 27 -10.08 0.44 -10.36
N ARG A 28 -9.71 -0.49 -9.48
CA ARG A 28 -10.17 -0.53 -8.09
C ARG A 28 -9.00 -0.31 -7.14
N LEU A 29 -9.29 0.46 -6.10
CA LEU A 29 -8.43 0.58 -4.94
C LEU A 29 -8.82 -0.49 -3.92
N ASP A 30 -7.89 -1.39 -3.64
CA ASP A 30 -8.05 -2.48 -2.67
C ASP A 30 -7.03 -2.36 -1.52
N GLY A 31 -7.22 -3.14 -0.45
CA GLY A 31 -6.42 -3.08 0.77
C GLY A 31 -4.94 -3.36 0.55
N GLU A 32 -4.60 -4.18 -0.45
CA GLU A 32 -3.24 -4.52 -0.84
C GLU A 32 -2.46 -3.27 -1.31
N HIS A 33 -3.12 -2.35 -2.04
CA HIS A 33 -2.52 -1.09 -2.46
C HIS A 33 -2.20 -0.19 -1.26
N LEU A 34 -3.15 -0.11 -0.32
CA LEU A 34 -2.97 0.69 0.89
C LEU A 34 -1.87 0.11 1.77
N LEU A 35 -1.81 -1.21 1.94
CA LEU A 35 -0.79 -1.86 2.73
C LEU A 35 0.60 -1.68 2.10
N LEU A 36 0.72 -1.85 0.78
CA LEU A 36 1.98 -1.60 0.07
C LEU A 36 2.41 -0.13 0.20
N ALA A 37 1.47 0.81 0.09
CA ALA A 37 1.73 2.24 0.31
C ALA A 37 2.26 2.49 1.74
N LEU A 38 1.59 1.97 2.77
CA LEU A 38 1.99 2.13 4.17
C LEU A 38 3.37 1.55 4.46
N LEU A 39 3.71 0.39 3.87
CA LEU A 39 5.01 -0.26 4.06
C LEU A 39 6.15 0.40 3.30
N SER A 40 5.84 1.14 2.22
CA SER A 40 6.83 1.85 1.41
C SER A 40 7.19 3.23 1.98
N GLN A 41 6.50 3.70 3.02
CA GLN A 41 6.75 5.01 3.60
C GLN A 41 8.08 5.07 4.35
N LYS A 42 8.94 6.00 3.93
CA LYS A 42 10.09 6.38 4.73
C LYS A 42 9.62 6.92 6.09
N ASP A 43 10.25 6.42 7.15
CA ASP A 43 9.94 6.75 8.55
C ASP A 43 8.47 6.48 8.92
N GLY A 44 7.81 5.57 8.20
CA GLY A 44 6.47 5.09 8.50
C GLY A 44 6.47 4.08 9.66
N ILE A 45 5.36 4.04 10.40
CA ILE A 45 5.22 3.13 11.56
C ILE A 45 4.86 1.70 11.15
N ALA A 46 4.32 1.48 9.96
CA ALA A 46 3.79 0.19 9.54
C ALA A 46 4.86 -0.92 9.48
N PRO A 47 6.08 -0.71 8.93
CA PRO A 47 7.13 -1.72 8.98
C PRO A 47 7.50 -2.13 10.42
N ALA A 48 7.67 -1.14 11.31
CA ALA A 48 8.00 -1.40 12.71
C ALA A 48 6.91 -2.18 13.46
N LEU A 49 5.62 -1.92 13.15
CA LEU A 49 4.51 -2.68 13.74
C LEU A 49 4.52 -4.14 13.29
N ILE A 50 4.83 -4.40 12.03
CA ILE A 50 4.95 -5.77 11.51
C ILE A 50 6.14 -6.49 12.18
N GLU A 51 7.30 -5.83 12.28
CA GLU A 51 8.49 -6.40 12.92
C GLU A 51 8.24 -6.73 14.39
N THR A 52 7.64 -5.81 15.15
CA THR A 52 7.29 -6.03 16.56
C THR A 52 6.20 -7.08 16.76
N SER A 53 5.39 -7.34 15.73
CA SER A 53 4.42 -8.43 15.70
C SER A 53 5.03 -9.78 15.27
N GLY A 54 6.34 -9.83 15.00
CA GLY A 54 7.07 -11.04 14.59
C GLY A 54 7.02 -11.34 13.08
N GLY A 55 6.52 -10.42 12.27
CA GLY A 55 6.50 -10.52 10.82
C GLY A 55 7.73 -9.89 10.15
N ASN A 56 7.89 -10.14 8.86
CA ASN A 56 8.92 -9.51 8.03
C ASN A 56 8.27 -8.54 7.02
N PRO A 57 8.42 -7.21 7.19
CA PRO A 57 7.83 -6.23 6.28
C PRO A 57 8.27 -6.41 4.83
N GLY A 58 9.55 -6.74 4.60
CA GLY A 58 10.10 -6.93 3.26
C GLY A 58 9.53 -8.16 2.55
N GLU A 59 9.29 -9.25 3.26
CA GLU A 59 8.58 -10.42 2.70
C GLU A 59 7.13 -10.10 2.37
N ILE A 60 6.43 -9.39 3.25
CA ILE A 60 5.05 -8.97 3.02
C ILE A 60 4.96 -8.03 1.81
N SER A 61 5.84 -7.02 1.71
CA SER A 61 5.90 -6.12 0.55
C SER A 61 6.10 -6.89 -0.76
N ARG A 62 7.05 -7.84 -0.82
CA ARG A 62 7.26 -8.67 -2.02
C ARG A 62 6.04 -9.53 -2.36
N SER A 63 5.38 -10.10 -1.35
CA SER A 63 4.15 -10.87 -1.54
C SER A 63 3.02 -10.00 -2.08
N LEU A 64 2.89 -8.76 -1.58
CA LEU A 64 1.90 -7.79 -2.07
C LEU A 64 2.19 -7.38 -3.51
N GLU A 65 3.44 -7.07 -3.84
CA GLU A 65 3.83 -6.75 -5.22
C GLU A 65 3.51 -7.90 -6.18
N THR A 66 3.77 -9.15 -5.77
CA THR A 66 3.43 -10.35 -6.56
C THR A 66 1.92 -10.51 -6.73
N ALA A 67 1.16 -10.36 -5.64
CA ALA A 67 -0.30 -10.49 -5.67
C ALA A 67 -0.94 -9.41 -6.54
N LEU A 68 -0.52 -8.16 -6.39
CA LEU A 68 -0.97 -7.03 -7.19
C LEU A 68 -0.58 -7.21 -8.67
N ALA A 69 0.63 -7.67 -8.98
CA ALA A 69 1.03 -7.92 -10.37
C ALA A 69 0.22 -9.03 -11.06
N ALA A 70 -0.34 -9.97 -10.28
CA ALA A 70 -1.18 -11.05 -10.78
C ALA A 70 -2.67 -10.66 -10.93
N GLN A 71 -3.10 -9.50 -10.40
CA GLN A 71 -4.47 -9.03 -10.58
C GLN A 71 -4.74 -8.65 -12.04
N ALA A 72 -6.01 -8.73 -12.44
CA ALA A 72 -6.43 -8.39 -13.78
C ALA A 72 -6.20 -6.89 -14.05
N LYS A 73 -5.30 -6.60 -14.99
CA LYS A 73 -5.17 -5.28 -15.59
C LYS A 73 -6.31 -5.06 -16.56
N VAL A 74 -6.91 -3.88 -16.56
CA VAL A 74 -7.87 -3.55 -17.62
C VAL A 74 -7.14 -2.82 -18.72
N SER A 75 -6.67 -3.58 -19.71
CA SER A 75 -6.29 -3.04 -21.01
C SER A 75 -7.57 -2.77 -21.80
N GLY A 76 -7.89 -1.49 -22.00
CA GLY A 76 -8.85 -1.06 -23.01
C GLY A 76 -8.22 -1.06 -24.39
#